data_AF-A0A8K0HZD8-F1
#
_entry.id   AF-A0A8K0HZD8-F1
#
_cell.length_a   1.000
_cell.length_b   1.000
_cell.length_c   1.000
_cell.angle_alpha   90.00
_cell.angle_beta   90.00
_cell.angle_gamma   90.00
#
_symmetry.space_group_name_H-M   'P 1'
#
loop_
_entity.id
_entity.type
_entity.pdbx_description
1 polymer ?
#
loop_
_entity_poly.entity_id
_entity_poly.type
_entity_poly.pdbx_seq_one_letter_code
_entity_poly.pdbx_strand_id
1 'polypeptide(L)'
;MKTASLRENCSEKMEQFLGRCFYHSGQYDSEENFAEVDKEIKEHEAGRLSNRLFYLSIPPNIFMDVVKCASKSASSANGWTRVIVEKPFGRDSESSAALTRGLKQYLVEDQIFRIDHYLGKELVENLSVLRFSNLVFEPLWSRQYIRNVQLIFSEDFGTEGRGGYFDNYGIIRDIMQNHLLQILALFAMETPISLDAEDIRNEKVSLNFQDVHAVLNA
;
A
#
# COMPACT_ATOMS: atom_id res chain seq x y z
N MET A 1 -25.60 12.62 -25.31
CA MET A 1 -26.50 13.47 -24.51
C MET A 1 -26.94 12.71 -23.24
N LYS A 2 -26.02 12.52 -22.27
CA LYS A 2 -26.25 11.72 -21.03
C LYS A 2 -25.31 12.14 -19.88
N THR A 3 -24.97 13.42 -19.78
CA THR A 3 -24.06 13.96 -18.74
C THR A 3 -24.73 14.92 -17.76
N ALA A 4 -26.04 15.19 -17.91
CA ALA A 4 -26.76 16.14 -17.06
C ALA A 4 -27.28 15.57 -15.73
N SER A 5 -27.35 14.24 -15.55
CA SER A 5 -27.99 13.62 -14.37
C SER A 5 -27.06 13.26 -13.21
N LEU A 6 -25.76 13.59 -13.27
CA LEU A 6 -24.78 13.22 -12.22
C LEU A 6 -24.57 14.32 -11.17
N ARG A 7 -25.10 15.52 -11.39
CA ARG A 7 -24.95 16.67 -10.46
C ARG A 7 -26.15 16.91 -9.56
N GLU A 8 -27.27 16.26 -9.81
CA GLU A 8 -28.41 16.27 -8.90
C GLU A 8 -28.01 15.47 -7.65
N ASN A 9 -27.99 16.14 -6.49
CA ASN A 9 -27.72 15.59 -5.14
C ASN A 9 -26.25 15.55 -4.67
N CYS A 10 -25.31 16.28 -5.29
CA CYS A 10 -23.95 16.37 -4.76
C CYS A 10 -23.91 16.94 -3.32
N SER A 11 -24.68 17.99 -3.04
CA SER A 11 -24.71 18.62 -1.70
C SER A 11 -25.29 17.69 -0.65
N GLU A 12 -26.40 17.00 -0.96
CA GLU A 12 -27.02 16.05 -0.04
C GLU A 12 -26.09 14.87 0.26
N LYS A 13 -25.43 14.31 -0.77
CA LYS A 13 -24.43 13.24 -0.59
C LYS A 13 -23.22 13.72 0.23
N MET A 14 -22.79 14.96 0.03
CA MET A 14 -21.71 15.57 0.81
C MET A 14 -22.10 15.67 2.29
N GLU A 15 -23.29 16.18 2.59
CA GLU A 15 -23.80 16.27 3.97
C GLU A 15 -23.91 14.89 4.62
N GLN A 16 -24.43 13.89 3.89
CA GLN A 16 -24.49 12.51 4.38
C GLN A 16 -23.11 11.88 4.63
N PHE A 17 -22.09 12.25 3.84
CA PHE A 17 -20.71 11.82 4.03
C PHE A 17 -20.07 12.50 5.24
N LEU A 18 -20.15 13.83 5.32
CA LEU A 18 -19.57 14.62 6.41
C LEU A 18 -20.23 14.29 7.76
N GLY A 19 -21.52 13.96 7.78
CA GLY A 19 -22.21 13.47 8.98
C GLY A 19 -21.68 12.12 9.50
N ARG A 20 -20.78 11.45 8.78
CA ARG A 20 -20.08 10.22 9.19
C ARG A 20 -18.61 10.47 9.52
N CYS A 21 -18.14 11.70 9.41
CA CYS A 21 -16.76 12.08 9.72
C CYS A 21 -16.70 12.66 11.13
N PHE A 22 -15.91 12.02 11.98
CA PHE A 22 -15.69 12.44 13.36
C PHE A 22 -14.22 12.71 13.58
N TYR A 23 -13.91 13.60 14.53
CA TYR A 23 -12.56 13.98 14.87
C TYR A 23 -12.33 13.79 16.37
N HIS A 24 -11.25 13.11 16.70
CA HIS A 24 -10.80 12.89 18.06
C HIS A 24 -9.36 13.42 18.19
N SER A 25 -9.11 14.21 19.23
CA SER A 25 -7.79 14.77 19.52
C SER A 25 -7.07 13.92 20.56
N GLY A 26 -5.86 13.48 20.28
CA GLY A 26 -5.08 12.65 21.21
C GLY A 26 -3.62 12.51 20.80
N GLN A 27 -2.83 11.97 21.73
CA GLN A 27 -1.43 11.57 21.53
C GLN A 27 -1.32 10.19 20.90
N TYR A 28 -0.33 10.00 20.04
CA TYR A 28 -0.10 8.77 19.27
C TYR A 28 0.43 7.59 20.09
N ASP A 29 1.04 7.86 21.24
CA ASP A 29 1.71 6.89 22.12
C ASP A 29 0.92 6.59 23.41
N SER A 30 -0.31 7.08 23.52
CA SER A 30 -1.16 6.91 24.71
C SER A 30 -2.19 5.80 24.53
N GLU A 31 -2.03 4.69 25.25
CA GLU A 31 -3.04 3.60 25.29
C GLU A 31 -4.40 4.09 25.83
N GLU A 32 -4.42 5.13 26.68
CA GLU A 32 -5.62 5.78 27.22
C GLU A 32 -6.40 6.52 26.13
N ASN A 33 -5.72 7.36 25.33
CA ASN A 33 -6.38 8.07 24.23
C ASN A 33 -6.92 7.10 23.17
N PHE A 34 -6.21 5.99 22.91
CA PHE A 34 -6.74 4.97 22.00
C PHE A 34 -7.95 4.21 22.58
N ALA A 35 -8.06 4.08 23.91
CA ALA A 35 -9.25 3.54 24.54
C ALA A 35 -10.45 4.51 24.44
N GLU A 36 -10.20 5.83 24.46
CA GLU A 36 -11.23 6.83 24.17
C GLU A 36 -11.71 6.75 22.72
N VAL A 37 -10.78 6.62 21.77
CA VAL A 37 -11.10 6.38 20.34
C VAL A 37 -11.91 5.09 20.17
N ASP A 38 -11.54 4.00 20.85
CA ASP A 38 -12.32 2.75 20.82
C ASP A 38 -13.75 2.95 21.30
N LYS A 39 -13.95 3.72 22.37
CA LYS A 39 -15.28 4.04 22.89
C LYS A 39 -16.12 4.80 21.87
N GLU A 40 -15.57 5.84 21.24
CA GLU A 40 -16.27 6.60 20.19
C GLU A 40 -16.60 5.72 18.98
N ILE A 41 -15.66 4.89 18.52
CA ILE A 41 -15.91 3.94 17.43
C ILE A 41 -17.06 3.00 17.80
N LYS A 42 -17.08 2.45 19.02
CA LYS A 42 -18.13 1.54 19.50
C LYS A 42 -19.52 2.16 19.50
N GLU A 43 -19.63 3.44 19.82
CA GLU A 43 -20.90 4.18 19.75
C GLU A 43 -21.46 4.16 18.33
N HIS A 44 -20.61 4.26 17.31
CA HIS A 44 -21.00 4.20 15.90
C HIS A 44 -21.18 2.77 15.36
N GLU A 45 -20.54 1.79 15.98
CA GLU A 45 -20.69 0.36 15.65
C GLU A 45 -22.05 -0.19 16.08
N ALA A 46 -22.65 0.34 17.15
CA ALA A 46 -24.00 0.00 17.63
C ALA A 46 -24.25 -1.52 17.76
N GLY A 47 -23.26 -2.28 18.23
CA GLY A 47 -23.36 -3.73 18.46
C GLY A 47 -23.37 -4.60 17.19
N ARG A 48 -23.14 -4.02 16.01
CA ARG A 48 -23.00 -4.75 14.74
C ARG A 48 -21.67 -5.51 14.69
N LEU A 49 -21.58 -6.48 13.78
CA LEU A 49 -20.28 -6.96 13.30
C LEU A 49 -19.53 -5.76 12.70
N SER A 50 -18.37 -5.44 13.26
CA SER A 50 -17.69 -4.19 12.92
C SER A 50 -16.25 -4.43 12.52
N ASN A 51 -15.88 -3.93 11.35
CA ASN A 51 -14.53 -4.02 10.84
C ASN A 51 -13.84 -2.67 10.99
N ARG A 52 -12.59 -2.67 11.45
CA ARG A 52 -11.83 -1.45 11.71
C ARG A 52 -10.62 -1.37 10.80
N LEU A 53 -10.49 -0.24 10.11
CA LEU A 53 -9.38 0.05 9.22
C LEU A 53 -8.65 1.30 9.74
N PHE A 54 -7.41 1.12 10.20
CA PHE A 54 -6.56 2.21 10.64
C PHE A 54 -5.65 2.65 9.50
N TYR A 55 -5.83 3.88 9.00
CA TYR A 55 -4.95 4.45 7.98
C TYR A 55 -3.89 5.33 8.65
N LEU A 56 -2.62 4.93 8.58
CA LEU A 56 -1.51 5.63 9.23
C LEU A 56 -0.91 6.70 8.31
N SER A 57 -1.62 7.80 8.14
CA SER A 57 -1.13 9.00 7.44
C SER A 57 -0.29 9.88 8.40
N ILE A 58 0.78 9.30 8.93
CA ILE A 58 1.63 9.89 9.97
C ILE A 58 3.12 9.65 9.65
N PRO A 59 4.05 10.37 10.31
CA PRO A 59 5.48 10.11 10.17
C PRO A 59 5.88 8.67 10.59
N PRO A 60 6.86 8.05 9.90
CA PRO A 60 7.21 6.64 10.09
C PRO A 60 7.78 6.33 11.48
N ASN A 61 8.38 7.32 12.16
CA ASN A 61 8.91 7.16 13.52
C ASN A 61 7.81 6.94 14.56
N ILE A 62 6.54 7.17 14.22
CA ILE A 62 5.39 7.06 15.13
C ILE A 62 4.54 5.81 14.81
N PHE A 63 4.81 5.12 13.70
CA PHE A 63 4.05 3.92 13.29
C PHE A 63 3.97 2.87 14.39
N MET A 64 5.09 2.59 15.05
CA MET A 64 5.15 1.52 16.04
C MET A 64 4.31 1.81 17.28
N ASP A 65 4.32 3.06 17.74
CA ASP A 65 3.54 3.48 18.90
C ASP A 65 2.04 3.39 18.60
N VAL A 66 1.63 3.90 17.44
CA VAL A 66 0.23 3.84 17.00
C VAL A 66 -0.24 2.41 16.79
N VAL A 67 0.55 1.55 16.13
CA VAL A 67 0.19 0.15 15.91
C VAL A 67 0.05 -0.59 17.23
N LYS A 68 0.97 -0.37 18.19
CA LYS A 68 0.89 -0.94 19.53
C LYS A 68 -0.39 -0.51 20.25
N CYS A 69 -0.64 0.80 20.32
CA CYS A 69 -1.81 1.34 21.03
C CYS A 69 -3.13 0.93 20.36
N ALA A 70 -3.20 0.99 19.02
CA ALA A 70 -4.38 0.55 18.27
C ALA A 70 -4.66 -0.94 18.45
N SER A 71 -3.62 -1.78 18.36
CA SER A 71 -3.75 -3.23 18.52
C SER A 71 -4.28 -3.60 19.92
N LYS A 72 -3.75 -2.96 20.96
CA LYS A 72 -4.14 -3.23 22.36
C LYS A 72 -5.48 -2.66 22.78
N SER A 73 -5.77 -1.41 22.39
CA SER A 73 -6.89 -0.65 22.96
C SER A 73 -8.06 -0.46 21.99
N ALA A 74 -7.83 -0.51 20.68
CA ALA A 74 -8.81 -0.12 19.67
C ALA A 74 -9.03 -1.15 18.56
N SER A 75 -8.57 -2.39 18.73
CA SER A 75 -8.92 -3.49 17.83
C SER A 75 -10.41 -3.80 17.89
N SER A 76 -10.99 -4.20 16.76
CA SER A 76 -12.36 -4.70 16.73
C SER A 76 -12.51 -5.95 17.59
N ALA A 77 -13.57 -6.00 18.39
CA ALA A 77 -13.88 -7.13 19.26
C ALA A 77 -14.58 -8.29 18.53
N ASN A 78 -15.23 -8.02 17.39
CA ASN A 78 -16.05 -9.02 16.71
C ASN A 78 -15.82 -9.13 15.19
N GLY A 79 -15.08 -8.20 14.57
CA GLY A 79 -14.71 -8.24 13.16
C GLY A 79 -13.19 -8.15 12.96
N TRP A 80 -12.76 -7.90 11.74
CA TRP A 80 -11.33 -7.75 11.46
C TRP A 80 -10.82 -6.36 11.82
N THR A 81 -9.53 -6.29 12.15
CA THR A 81 -8.78 -5.05 12.26
C THR A 81 -7.65 -5.07 11.25
N ARG A 82 -7.55 -4.05 10.41
CA ARG A 82 -6.49 -3.91 9.39
C ARG A 82 -5.82 -2.56 9.53
N VAL A 83 -4.54 -2.50 9.20
CA VAL A 83 -3.72 -1.30 9.29
C VAL A 83 -3.10 -1.03 7.93
N ILE A 84 -3.34 0.17 7.41
CA ILE A 84 -2.70 0.69 6.21
C ILE A 84 -1.49 1.51 6.63
N VAL A 85 -0.32 1.15 6.12
CA VAL A 85 0.96 1.83 6.38
C VAL A 85 1.55 2.37 5.08
N GLU A 86 2.04 3.59 5.13
CA GLU A 86 2.63 4.30 3.99
C GLU A 86 4.16 4.19 3.98
N LYS A 87 4.76 4.39 2.80
CA LYS A 87 6.22 4.51 2.67
C LYS A 87 6.72 5.72 3.50
N PRO A 88 7.93 5.67 4.08
CA PRO A 88 9.02 4.71 3.83
C PRO A 88 8.99 3.46 4.75
N PHE A 89 9.25 2.28 4.16
CA PHE A 89 9.33 1.00 4.88
C PHE A 89 10.77 0.66 5.32
N GLY A 90 11.41 1.59 6.03
CA GLY A 90 12.85 1.55 6.29
C GLY A 90 13.68 2.25 5.20
N ARG A 91 15.00 2.23 5.36
CA ARG A 91 15.96 2.85 4.43
C ARG A 91 16.91 1.84 3.78
N ASP A 92 16.91 0.62 4.27
CA ASP A 92 17.73 -0.51 3.85
C ASP A 92 17.09 -1.82 4.33
N SER A 93 17.72 -2.95 3.99
CA SER A 93 17.22 -4.28 4.36
C SER A 93 17.11 -4.46 5.89
N GLU A 94 18.08 -3.97 6.66
CA GLU A 94 18.10 -4.15 8.11
C GLU A 94 16.98 -3.37 8.81
N SER A 95 16.85 -2.08 8.49
CA SER A 95 15.80 -1.22 9.04
C SER A 95 14.40 -1.63 8.58
N SER A 96 14.25 -2.11 7.35
CA SER A 96 12.98 -2.66 6.85
C SER A 96 12.59 -3.96 7.56
N ALA A 97 13.56 -4.84 7.81
CA ALA A 97 13.36 -6.06 8.59
C ALA A 97 13.02 -5.74 10.06
N ALA A 98 13.65 -4.72 10.65
CA ALA A 98 13.33 -4.25 11.99
C ALA A 98 11.89 -3.72 12.09
N LEU A 99 11.46 -2.87 11.14
CA LEU A 99 10.08 -2.40 11.05
C LEU A 99 9.10 -3.57 10.92
N THR A 100 9.39 -4.52 10.03
CA THR A 100 8.54 -5.70 9.83
C THR A 100 8.42 -6.55 11.09
N ARG A 101 9.54 -6.81 11.79
CA ARG A 101 9.52 -7.52 13.08
C ARG A 101 8.70 -6.77 14.12
N GLY A 102 8.83 -5.45 14.19
CA GLY A 102 8.04 -4.60 15.09
C GLY A 102 6.55 -4.74 14.82
N LEU A 103 6.11 -4.55 13.58
CA LEU A 103 4.70 -4.67 13.19
C LEU A 103 4.13 -6.06 13.53
N LYS A 104 4.91 -7.12 13.29
CA LYS A 104 4.54 -8.52 13.58
C LYS A 104 4.37 -8.84 15.07
N GLN A 105 4.81 -7.97 15.97
CA GLN A 105 4.52 -8.13 17.41
C GLN A 105 3.05 -7.86 17.74
N TYR A 106 2.36 -7.08 16.92
CA TYR A 106 1.01 -6.56 17.21
C TYR A 106 -0.03 -6.92 16.15
N LEU A 107 0.41 -7.30 14.95
CA LEU A 107 -0.43 -7.58 13.80
C LEU A 107 0.04 -8.87 13.13
N VAL A 108 -0.89 -9.68 12.63
CA VAL A 108 -0.59 -10.76 11.69
C VAL A 108 -0.54 -10.21 10.25
N GLU A 109 0.09 -10.94 9.32
CA GLU A 109 0.43 -10.40 7.99
C GLU A 109 -0.81 -9.99 7.17
N ASP A 110 -1.92 -10.69 7.30
CA ASP A 110 -3.21 -10.39 6.65
C ASP A 110 -3.90 -9.12 7.20
N GLN A 111 -3.40 -8.58 8.30
CA GLN A 111 -3.84 -7.29 8.85
C GLN A 111 -2.99 -6.11 8.33
N ILE A 112 -1.84 -6.36 7.71
CA ILE A 112 -0.88 -5.30 7.34
C ILE A 112 -0.98 -4.98 5.84
N PHE A 113 -1.43 -3.78 5.53
CA PHE A 113 -1.55 -3.28 4.16
C PHE A 113 -0.49 -2.21 3.90
N ARG A 114 0.61 -2.61 3.24
CA ARG A 114 1.69 -1.69 2.86
C ARG A 114 1.36 -1.03 1.53
N ILE A 115 1.24 0.28 1.52
CA ILE A 115 0.87 1.02 0.32
C ILE A 115 2.07 1.21 -0.60
N ASP A 116 1.90 0.73 -1.82
CA ASP A 116 2.55 1.26 -3.00
C ASP A 116 1.46 1.73 -3.95
N HIS A 117 1.26 3.05 -4.04
CA HIS A 117 0.15 3.62 -4.80
C HIS A 117 0.24 3.37 -6.32
N TYR A 118 1.39 2.95 -6.85
CA TYR A 118 1.48 2.55 -8.26
C TYR A 118 0.73 1.26 -8.55
N LEU A 119 0.59 0.37 -7.56
CA LEU A 119 -0.17 -0.86 -7.71
C LEU A 119 -1.67 -0.63 -7.93
N GLY A 120 -2.20 0.54 -7.53
CA GLY A 120 -3.60 0.92 -7.75
C GLY A 120 -3.83 1.72 -9.04
N LYS A 121 -2.82 1.86 -9.90
CA LYS A 121 -2.99 2.51 -11.21
C LYS A 121 -3.57 1.51 -12.19
N GLU A 122 -4.62 1.91 -12.91
CA GLU A 122 -5.34 1.06 -13.88
C GLU A 122 -4.43 0.30 -14.85
N LEU A 123 -3.40 0.97 -15.39
CA LEU A 123 -2.45 0.33 -16.31
C LEU A 123 -1.56 -0.73 -15.65
N VAL A 124 -1.23 -0.55 -14.36
CA VAL A 124 -0.43 -1.51 -13.60
C VAL A 124 -1.28 -2.72 -13.22
N GLU A 125 -2.52 -2.50 -12.80
CA GLU A 125 -3.49 -3.58 -12.52
C GLU A 125 -3.78 -4.42 -13.78
N ASN A 126 -3.90 -3.78 -14.93
CA ASN A 126 -4.17 -4.45 -16.21
C ASN A 126 -3.00 -5.32 -16.71
N LEU A 127 -1.80 -5.21 -16.15
CA LEU A 127 -0.64 -5.99 -16.61
C LEU A 127 -0.86 -7.50 -16.43
N SER A 128 -1.40 -7.92 -15.29
CA SER A 128 -1.70 -9.34 -15.04
C SER A 128 -2.80 -9.87 -15.99
N VAL A 129 -3.83 -9.06 -16.25
CA VAL A 129 -4.90 -9.42 -17.19
C VAL A 129 -4.35 -9.54 -18.61
N LEU A 130 -3.50 -8.61 -19.03
CA LEU A 130 -2.86 -8.64 -20.34
C LEU A 130 -2.06 -9.94 -20.53
N ARG A 131 -1.25 -10.31 -19.52
CA ARG A 131 -0.36 -11.48 -19.61
C ARG A 131 -1.10 -12.81 -19.56
N PHE A 132 -1.99 -12.99 -18.59
CA PHE A 132 -2.52 -14.31 -18.26
C PHE A 132 -3.93 -14.59 -18.79
N SER A 133 -4.68 -13.56 -19.17
CA SER A 133 -6.03 -13.73 -19.73
C SER A 133 -6.04 -13.80 -21.26
N ASN A 134 -4.87 -13.77 -21.90
CA ASN A 134 -4.72 -13.71 -23.36
C ASN A 134 -3.70 -14.76 -23.84
N LEU A 135 -4.19 -15.87 -24.40
CA LEU A 135 -3.36 -16.97 -24.94
C LEU A 135 -2.34 -16.52 -26.00
N VAL A 136 -2.59 -15.39 -26.68
CA VAL A 136 -1.68 -14.83 -27.68
C VAL A 136 -0.39 -14.29 -27.05
N PHE A 137 -0.46 -13.75 -25.83
CA PHE A 137 0.70 -13.12 -25.18
C PHE A 137 1.58 -14.11 -24.43
N GLU A 138 1.03 -15.20 -23.92
CA GLU A 138 1.77 -16.22 -23.17
C GLU A 138 3.05 -16.71 -23.88
N PRO A 139 3.04 -17.19 -25.14
CA PRO A 139 4.27 -17.64 -25.80
C PRO A 139 5.23 -16.50 -26.14
N LEU A 140 4.71 -15.29 -26.32
CA LEU A 140 5.49 -14.10 -26.69
C LEU A 140 6.20 -13.47 -25.47
N TRP A 141 5.78 -13.80 -24.25
CA TRP A 141 6.31 -13.23 -23.02
C TRP A 141 7.60 -13.90 -22.55
N SER A 142 8.57 -14.06 -23.46
CA SER A 142 9.84 -14.75 -23.17
C SER A 142 11.03 -14.09 -23.86
N ARG A 143 12.24 -14.40 -23.39
CA ARG A 143 13.52 -13.92 -23.98
C ARG A 143 13.71 -14.29 -25.45
N GLN A 144 12.92 -15.22 -25.99
CA GLN A 144 12.98 -15.59 -27.41
C GLN A 144 12.38 -14.49 -28.30
N TYR A 145 11.39 -13.75 -27.79
CA TYR A 145 10.64 -12.74 -28.54
C TYR A 145 10.86 -11.33 -27.99
N ILE A 146 11.10 -11.18 -26.68
CA ILE A 146 11.37 -9.91 -26.04
C ILE A 146 12.87 -9.61 -26.09
N ARG A 147 13.24 -8.58 -26.85
CA ARG A 147 14.63 -8.09 -26.92
C ARG A 147 15.04 -7.28 -25.69
N ASN A 148 14.16 -6.41 -25.20
CA ASN A 148 14.40 -5.54 -24.04
C ASN A 148 13.08 -5.07 -23.42
N VAL A 149 13.13 -4.73 -22.14
CA VAL A 149 12.03 -4.14 -21.37
C VAL A 149 12.55 -2.85 -20.76
N GLN A 150 11.78 -1.77 -20.90
CA GLN A 150 12.15 -0.46 -20.38
C GLN A 150 11.07 0.02 -19.42
N LEU A 151 11.46 0.30 -18.18
CA LEU A 151 10.60 0.94 -17.19
C LEU A 151 11.11 2.37 -17.01
N ILE A 152 10.33 3.33 -17.50
CA ILE A 152 10.72 4.74 -17.53
C ILE A 152 9.82 5.48 -16.54
N PHE A 153 10.46 6.21 -15.63
CA PHE A 153 9.81 7.20 -14.79
C PHE A 153 10.45 8.56 -15.05
N SER A 154 9.61 9.55 -15.31
CA SER A 154 10.04 10.92 -15.57
C SER A 154 9.02 11.88 -14.98
N GLU A 155 9.51 12.91 -14.30
CA GLU A 155 8.73 14.03 -13.81
C GLU A 155 9.24 15.30 -14.48
N ASP A 156 8.33 16.22 -14.81
CA ASP A 156 8.65 17.51 -15.44
C ASP A 156 8.84 18.64 -14.41
N PHE A 157 8.85 18.30 -13.12
CA PHE A 157 9.07 19.20 -11.99
C PHE A 157 10.26 18.74 -11.12
N GLY A 158 10.79 19.66 -10.31
CA GLY A 158 11.94 19.41 -9.44
C GLY A 158 11.53 18.89 -8.06
N THR A 159 12.34 19.18 -7.03
CA THR A 159 12.00 18.74 -5.66
C THR A 159 10.93 19.61 -4.98
N GLU A 160 10.48 20.72 -5.60
CA GLU A 160 9.35 21.57 -5.18
C GLU A 160 9.27 21.80 -3.65
N GLY A 161 10.38 22.21 -3.02
CA GLY A 161 10.44 22.49 -1.57
C GLY A 161 10.61 21.26 -0.67
N ARG A 162 10.65 20.04 -1.23
CA ARG A 162 10.95 18.77 -0.53
C ARG A 162 12.42 18.35 -0.63
N GLY A 163 13.30 19.23 -1.10
CA GLY A 163 14.72 18.94 -1.30
C GLY A 163 15.40 18.31 -0.08
N GLY A 164 15.13 18.79 1.14
CA GLY A 164 15.70 18.22 2.37
C GLY A 164 15.26 16.79 2.69
N TYR A 165 14.03 16.41 2.32
CA TYR A 165 13.59 15.01 2.43
C TYR A 165 14.23 14.15 1.34
N PHE A 166 14.22 14.65 0.09
CA PHE A 166 14.77 13.94 -1.07
C PHE A 166 16.27 13.66 -0.92
N ASP A 167 17.06 14.61 -0.40
CA ASP A 167 18.51 14.48 -0.24
C ASP A 167 18.90 13.29 0.66
N ASN A 168 18.08 13.01 1.69
CA ASN A 168 18.31 11.90 2.62
C ASN A 168 17.86 10.53 2.08
N TYR A 169 17.00 10.49 1.05
CA TYR A 169 16.43 9.24 0.52
C TYR A 169 16.96 8.89 -0.87
N GLY A 170 17.03 9.88 -1.77
CA GLY A 170 17.41 9.76 -3.17
C GLY A 170 16.36 9.05 -4.04
N ILE A 171 16.53 9.17 -5.35
CA ILE A 171 15.59 8.61 -6.35
C ILE A 171 15.42 7.10 -6.25
N ILE A 172 16.48 6.38 -5.83
CA ILE A 172 16.45 4.92 -5.70
C ILE A 172 15.41 4.50 -4.65
N ARG A 173 15.41 5.11 -3.46
CA ARG A 173 14.46 4.75 -2.40
C ARG A 173 13.09 5.35 -2.64
N ASP A 174 13.04 6.51 -3.28
CA ASP A 174 11.77 7.21 -3.49
C ASP A 174 10.92 6.52 -4.58
N ILE A 175 11.54 6.06 -5.67
CA ILE A 175 10.84 5.56 -6.86
C ILE A 175 11.28 4.17 -7.32
N MET A 176 12.59 3.89 -7.36
CA MET A 176 13.07 2.65 -8.00
C MET A 176 12.78 1.41 -7.14
N GLN A 177 13.08 1.48 -5.85
CA GLN A 177 12.98 0.36 -4.90
C GLN A 177 11.53 -0.07 -4.66
N ASN A 178 10.57 0.84 -4.82
CA ASN A 178 9.15 0.59 -4.63
C ASN A 178 8.45 0.44 -5.99
N HIS A 179 8.04 1.54 -6.62
CA HIS A 179 7.13 1.60 -7.75
C HIS A 179 7.65 0.82 -8.96
N LEU A 180 8.89 1.07 -9.39
CA LEU A 180 9.46 0.40 -10.56
C LEU A 180 9.74 -1.07 -10.29
N LEU A 181 10.20 -1.42 -9.08
CA LEU A 181 10.43 -2.81 -8.71
C LEU A 181 9.12 -3.61 -8.63
N GLN A 182 8.03 -2.99 -8.16
CA GLN A 182 6.71 -3.61 -8.14
C GLN A 182 6.17 -3.86 -9.55
N ILE A 183 6.33 -2.90 -10.47
CA ILE A 183 5.95 -3.07 -11.87
C ILE A 183 6.80 -4.15 -12.54
N LEU A 184 8.11 -4.15 -12.28
CA LEU A 184 9.02 -5.18 -12.77
C LEU A 184 8.58 -6.57 -12.29
N ALA A 185 8.23 -6.70 -11.01
CA ALA A 185 7.77 -7.96 -10.45
C ALA A 185 6.50 -8.46 -11.15
N LEU A 186 5.51 -7.61 -11.36
CA LEU A 186 4.30 -7.96 -12.10
C LEU A 186 4.57 -8.30 -13.58
N PHE A 187 5.54 -7.64 -14.19
CA PHE A 187 5.94 -7.90 -15.57
C PHE A 187 6.67 -9.24 -15.73
N ALA A 188 7.53 -9.57 -14.77
CA ALA A 188 8.48 -10.68 -14.88
C ALA A 188 7.99 -11.98 -14.23
N MET A 189 7.05 -11.92 -13.27
CA MET A 189 6.61 -13.10 -12.52
C MET A 189 6.07 -14.20 -13.44
N GLU A 190 6.20 -15.47 -13.06
CA GLU A 190 5.59 -16.57 -13.79
C GLU A 190 4.06 -16.52 -13.71
N THR A 191 3.39 -17.35 -14.52
CA THR A 191 1.93 -17.48 -14.45
C THR A 191 1.53 -18.04 -13.09
N PRO A 192 0.76 -17.30 -12.27
CA PRO A 192 0.37 -17.79 -10.96
C PRO A 192 -0.65 -18.92 -11.09
N ILE A 193 -0.71 -19.77 -10.07
CA ILE A 193 -1.63 -20.93 -10.02
C ILE A 193 -3.09 -20.45 -10.05
N SER A 194 -3.37 -19.28 -9.48
CA SER A 194 -4.65 -18.59 -9.56
C SER A 194 -4.47 -17.06 -9.52
N LEU A 195 -5.57 -16.32 -9.65
CA LEU A 195 -5.58 -14.86 -9.47
C LEU A 195 -5.80 -14.43 -8.01
N ASP A 196 -5.73 -15.37 -7.06
CA ASP A 196 -5.81 -15.05 -5.64
C ASP A 196 -4.58 -14.26 -5.20
N ALA A 197 -4.78 -13.35 -4.22
CA ALA A 197 -3.75 -12.41 -3.81
C ALA A 197 -2.44 -13.07 -3.34
N GLU A 198 -2.55 -14.23 -2.68
CA GLU A 198 -1.38 -14.97 -2.18
C GLU A 198 -0.59 -15.63 -3.31
N ASP A 199 -1.26 -16.20 -4.31
CA ASP A 199 -0.61 -16.85 -5.46
C ASP A 199 0.14 -15.81 -6.30
N ILE A 200 -0.48 -14.65 -6.54
CA ILE A 200 0.19 -13.52 -7.19
C ILE A 200 1.39 -13.05 -6.36
N ARG A 201 1.24 -12.95 -5.04
CA ARG A 201 2.34 -12.53 -4.15
C ARG A 201 3.50 -13.53 -4.20
N ASN A 202 3.20 -14.83 -4.20
CA ASN A 202 4.20 -15.88 -4.28
C ASN A 202 5.00 -15.78 -5.58
N GLU A 203 4.36 -15.56 -6.72
CA GLU A 203 5.10 -15.42 -7.99
C GLU A 203 5.91 -14.12 -8.08
N LYS A 204 5.44 -13.04 -7.46
CA LYS A 204 6.25 -11.80 -7.35
C LYS A 204 7.50 -11.99 -6.50
N VAL A 205 7.46 -12.90 -5.51
CA VAL A 205 8.59 -13.20 -4.61
C VAL A 205 9.47 -14.33 -5.15
N SER A 206 8.91 -15.27 -5.92
CA SER A 206 9.63 -16.37 -6.57
C SER A 206 10.65 -15.86 -7.57
N LEU A 207 10.42 -14.67 -8.13
CA LEU A 207 11.42 -13.86 -8.82
C LEU A 207 12.64 -13.70 -7.91
N ASN A 208 13.66 -14.50 -8.19
CA ASN A 208 14.91 -14.42 -7.50
C ASN A 208 15.56 -13.08 -7.86
N PHE A 209 15.32 -12.04 -7.07
CA PHE A 209 15.97 -10.74 -7.25
C PHE A 209 17.50 -10.84 -7.15
N GLN A 210 18.07 -12.00 -6.78
CA GLN A 210 19.50 -12.27 -6.93
C GLN A 210 19.97 -12.36 -8.39
N ASP A 211 19.08 -12.67 -9.34
CA ASP A 211 19.35 -12.64 -10.78
C ASP A 211 19.15 -11.22 -11.37
N VAL A 212 18.64 -10.28 -10.57
CA VAL A 212 18.57 -8.86 -10.94
C VAL A 212 19.91 -8.20 -10.60
N HIS A 213 20.80 -8.18 -11.59
CA HIS A 213 22.07 -7.47 -11.48
C HIS A 213 21.88 -5.98 -11.75
N ALA A 214 22.35 -5.13 -10.84
CA ALA A 214 22.44 -3.70 -11.08
C ALA A 214 23.48 -3.43 -12.17
N VAL A 215 23.02 -3.17 -13.40
CA VAL A 215 23.87 -2.63 -14.46
C VAL A 215 23.83 -1.11 -14.33
N LEU A 216 24.73 -0.56 -13.54
CA LEU A 216 24.97 0.88 -13.51
C LEU A 216 25.90 1.20 -14.69
N ASN A 217 25.31 1.69 -15.79
CA ASN A 217 26.11 2.36 -16.81
C ASN A 217 26.40 3.77 -16.32
N ALA A 218 27.69 4.02 -16.02
CA ALA A 218 28.23 5.36 -15.78
C ALA A 218 28.31 6.17 -17.07
#